data_AF-A0A2N7W4M5-F1
#
_entry.id   AF-A0A2N7W4M5-F1
#
_cell.length_a   1.000
_cell.length_b   1.000
_cell.length_c   1.000
_cell.angle_alpha   90.00
_cell.angle_beta   90.00
_cell.angle_gamma   90.00
#
_symmetry.space_group_name_H-M   'P 1'
#
loop_
_entity.id
_entity.type
_entity.pdbx_description
1 polymer ?
#
loop_
_entity_poly.entity_id
_entity_poly.type
_entity_poly.pdbx_seq_one_letter_code
_entity_poly.pdbx_strand_id
1 'polypeptide(L)' 'MSDKTNGDVSAFVQTAEHQGGYVWVLTLVDFAARDVKRSLVSEETYATSAAARDAGLDRLQGMAGDA' A
#
# COMPACT_ATOMS: atom_id res chain seq x y z
N MET A 1 2.12 20.92 16.52
CA MET A 1 1.39 20.31 15.40
C MET A 1 2.03 20.79 14.13
N SER A 2 2.78 19.92 13.47
CA SER A 2 3.36 20.21 12.16
C SER A 2 2.93 19.08 11.24
N ASP A 3 1.65 19.11 10.89
CA ASP A 3 1.10 18.43 9.72
C ASP A 3 1.72 19.04 8.48
N LYS A 4 2.92 18.59 8.15
CA LYS A 4 3.45 18.72 6.81
C LYS A 4 3.10 17.45 6.07
N THR A 5 1.80 17.26 5.83
CA THR A 5 1.33 16.35 4.79
C THR A 5 1.91 16.88 3.49
N ASN A 6 3.02 16.30 3.08
CA ASN A 6 3.68 16.63 1.83
C ASN A 6 2.71 16.17 0.74
N GLY A 7 1.90 17.09 0.20
CA GLY A 7 0.77 16.79 -0.70
C GLY A 7 1.16 16.02 -1.97
N ASP A 8 2.46 15.89 -2.24
CA ASP A 8 3.03 15.13 -3.35
C ASP A 8 3.34 13.67 -3.00
N VAL A 9 3.19 13.27 -1.74
CA VAL A 9 3.37 11.88 -1.30
C VAL A 9 2.02 11.18 -1.25
N SER A 10 1.86 10.09 -2.00
CA SER A 10 0.64 9.28 -2.01
C SER A 10 0.97 7.81 -1.80
N ALA A 11 0.05 7.12 -1.13
CA ALA A 11 0.10 5.68 -0.96
C ALA A 11 -1.02 5.01 -1.75
N PHE A 12 -0.73 3.86 -2.37
CA PHE A 12 -1.72 3.07 -3.10
C PHE A 12 -1.47 1.58 -2.93
N VAL A 13 -2.54 0.81 -3.06
CA VAL A 13 -2.56 -0.64 -2.95
C VAL A 13 -2.82 -1.23 -4.33
N GLN A 14 -1.96 -2.16 -4.73
CA GLN A 14 -2.12 -3.00 -5.90
C GLN A 14 -2.18 -4.46 -5.47
N THR A 15 -2.73 -5.31 -6.33
CA THR A 15 -2.70 -6.75 -6.12
C THR A 15 -1.92 -7.42 -7.23
N ALA A 16 -1.18 -8.47 -6.88
CA ALA A 16 -0.37 -9.24 -7.80
C ALA A 16 -0.57 -10.72 -7.55
N GLU A 17 -0.56 -11.52 -8.62
CA GLU A 17 -0.55 -12.97 -8.49
C GLU A 17 0.81 -13.47 -8.01
N HIS A 18 0.80 -14.35 -7.01
CA HIS A 18 1.99 -14.98 -6.47
C HIS A 18 1.67 -16.41 -6.03
N GLN A 19 2.43 -17.38 -6.55
CA GLN A 19 2.33 -18.80 -6.16
C GLN A 19 0.91 -19.40 -6.19
N GLY A 20 0.10 -19.03 -7.20
CA GLY A 20 -1.27 -19.55 -7.33
C GLY A 20 -2.31 -18.89 -6.42
N GLY A 21 -1.93 -17.81 -5.73
CA GLY A 21 -2.87 -16.90 -5.07
C GLY A 21 -2.49 -15.44 -5.35
N TYR A 22 -2.92 -14.54 -4.48
CA TYR A 22 -2.75 -13.11 -4.64
C TYR A 22 -2.08 -12.50 -3.43
N VAL A 23 -1.21 -11.51 -3.63
CA VAL A 23 -0.63 -10.68 -2.58
C VAL A 23 -1.05 -9.24 -2.81
N TRP A 24 -1.11 -8.44 -1.75
CA TRP A 24 -1.20 -6.99 -1.89
C TRP A 24 0.19 -6.37 -1.86
N VAL A 25 0.35 -5.28 -2.61
CA VAL A 25 1.54 -4.45 -2.65
C VAL A 25 1.11 -3.01 -2.35
N LEU A 26 1.56 -2.48 -1.21
CA LEU A 26 1.33 -1.10 -0.82
C LEU A 26 2.59 -0.30 -1.16
N THR A 27 2.44 0.72 -1.99
CA THR A 27 3.56 1.58 -2.41
C THR A 27 3.30 3.02 -2.00
N LEU A 28 4.33 3.63 -1.42
CA LEU A 28 4.40 5.06 -1.11
C LEU A 28 5.27 5.75 -2.15
N VAL A 29 4.68 6.68 -2.90
CA VAL A 29 5.36 7.42 -3.98
C VAL A 29 5.37 8.89 -3.64
N ASP A 30 6.54 9.51 -3.80
CA ASP A 30 6.73 10.95 -3.82
C ASP A 30 6.75 11.41 -5.28
N PHE A 31 5.65 11.99 -5.72
CA PHE A 31 5.48 12.42 -7.11
C PHE A 31 6.32 13.66 -7.44
N ALA A 32 6.63 14.51 -6.46
CA ALA A 32 7.51 15.66 -6.66
C ALA A 32 8.94 15.19 -6.95
N ALA A 33 9.43 14.22 -6.16
CA ALA A 33 10.75 13.61 -6.37
C ALA A 33 10.77 12.57 -7.50
N ARG A 34 9.60 12.12 -7.97
CA ARG A 34 9.43 10.98 -8.90
C ARG A 34 10.11 9.71 -8.36
N ASP A 35 9.92 9.48 -7.07
CA ASP A 35 10.65 8.48 -6.30
C ASP A 35 9.71 7.57 -5.51
N VAL A 36 10.04 6.28 -5.46
CA VAL A 36 9.29 5.31 -4.65
C VAL A 36 9.94 5.27 -3.26
N LYS A 37 9.26 5.85 -2.28
CA LYS A 37 9.77 5.96 -0.91
C LYS A 37 9.77 4.62 -0.19
N ARG A 38 8.74 3.80 -0.42
CA ARG A 38 8.58 2.52 0.26
C ARG A 38 7.65 1.61 -0.53
N SER A 39 7.94 0.32 -0.52
CA SER A 39 7.00 -0.73 -0.94
C SER A 39 6.91 -1.79 0.15
N LEU A 40 5.70 -2.21 0.45
CA LEU A 40 5.38 -3.29 1.38
C LEU A 40 4.59 -4.34 0.60
N VAL A 41 4.91 -5.60 0.82
CA VAL A 41 4.19 -6.74 0.23
C VAL A 41 3.61 -7.55 1.37
N SER A 42 2.40 -8.10 1.18
CA SER A 42 1.82 -9.02 2.15
C SER A 42 2.70 -10.26 2.33
N GLU A 43 2.91 -10.67 3.58
CA GLU A 43 3.58 -11.94 3.89
C GLU A 43 2.64 -13.13 3.65
N GLU A 44 1.33 -12.90 3.78
CA GLU A 44 0.29 -13.87 3.49
C GLU A 44 -0.17 -13.80 2.02
N THR A 45 -0.64 -14.94 1.53
CA THR A 45 -1.24 -15.08 0.19
C THR A 45 -2.74 -15.30 0.33
N TYR A 46 -3.51 -14.58 -0.47
CA TYR A 46 -4.97 -14.61 -0.49
C TYR A 46 -5.49 -15.46 -1.66
N ALA A 47 -6.66 -16.07 -1.48
CA ALA A 47 -7.29 -16.90 -2.50
C ALA A 47 -7.81 -16.09 -3.71
N THR A 48 -8.12 -14.80 -3.52
CA THR A 48 -8.66 -13.93 -4.57
C THR A 48 -8.00 -12.56 -4.57
N SER A 49 -7.98 -11.91 -5.74
CA SER A 49 -7.46 -10.55 -5.88
C SER A 49 -8.26 -9.53 -5.07
N ALA A 50 -9.58 -9.73 -4.93
CA ALA A 50 -10.44 -8.87 -4.11
C ALA A 50 -10.06 -8.97 -2.63
N ALA A 51 -9.87 -10.19 -2.10
CA ALA A 51 -9.46 -10.37 -0.71
C ALA A 51 -8.09 -9.74 -0.41
N ALA A 52 -7.12 -9.89 -1.32
CA ALA A 52 -5.83 -9.21 -1.19
C ALA A 52 -6.00 -7.68 -1.19
N ARG A 53 -6.84 -7.14 -2.08
CA ARG A 53 -7.08 -5.70 -2.19
C ARG A 53 -7.70 -5.15 -0.90
N ASP A 54 -8.73 -5.80 -0.39
CA ASP A 54 -9.44 -5.35 0.81
C ASP A 54 -8.50 -5.37 2.02
N ALA A 55 -7.72 -6.44 2.20
CA ALA A 55 -6.73 -6.52 3.27
C ALA A 55 -5.62 -5.46 3.14
N GLY A 56 -5.15 -5.19 1.92
CA GLY A 56 -4.18 -4.13 1.67
C GLY A 56 -4.73 -2.73 1.94
N LEU A 57 -6.01 -2.49 1.62
CA LEU A 57 -6.70 -1.21 1.91
C LEU A 57 -6.90 -1.00 3.40
N ASP A 58 -7.29 -2.04 4.14
CA ASP A 58 -7.39 -2.00 5.60
C ASP A 58 -6.03 -1.68 6.23
N ARG A 59 -4.96 -2.34 5.74
CA ARG A 59 -3.58 -2.02 6.14
C ARG A 59 -3.20 -0.56 5.86
N LEU A 60 -3.54 -0.06 4.67
CA LEU A 60 -3.29 1.33 4.30
C LEU A 60 -4.03 2.31 5.22
N GLN A 61 -5.30 2.03 5.53
CA GLN A 61 -6.11 2.85 6.43
C GLN A 61 -5.56 2.84 7.86
N GLY A 62 -5.13 1.68 8.36
CA GLY A 62 -4.47 1.56 9.66
C GLY A 62 -3.18 2.38 9.76
N MET A 63 -2.41 2.47 8.68
CA MET A 63 -1.21 3.32 8.62
C MET A 63 -1.53 4.82 8.56
N ALA A 64 -2.66 5.19 7.95
CA ALA A 64 -3.09 6.59 7.89
C ALA A 64 -3.64 7.12 9.23
N GLY A 65 -4.10 6.22 10.12
CA GLY A 65 -4.58 6.58 11.46
C GLY A 65 -3.49 6.74 12.53
N ASP A 66 -2.24 6.40 12.21
CA ASP A 66 -1.08 6.48 13.11
C ASP A 66 -0.25 7.77 12.90
N ALA A 67 -0.83 8.79 12.24
CA ALA A 67 -0.21 10.08 11.92
C ALA A 67 -0.74 11.22 12.79
#